data_AF-A0A2V8YS39-F1
#
_entry.id   AF-A0A2V8YS39-F1
#
_cell.length_a   1.000
_cell.length_b   1.000
_cell.length_c   1.000
_cell.angle_alpha   90.00
_cell.angle_beta   90.00
_cell.angle_gamma   90.00
#
_symmetry.space_group_name_H-M   'P 1'
#
loop_
_entity.id
_entity.type
_entity.pdbx_description
1 polymer ?
#
loop_
_entity_poly.entity_id
_entity_poly.type
_entity_poly.pdbx_seq_one_letter_code
_entity_poly.pdbx_strand_id
1 'polypeptide(L)'
;MVLSSSLAAISLLEGDRPILFARISGSVLTTAIVRSALLCSYRCTDLSTYGASLTPQMLLEEIFPVAAYYQDTWQEGISSVRIAGLGVRLGEFSGLLEQEFHCEVKSLLSSAHAEGRIKEDARQLADRDLEGLVGWMLHRS
;
A
#
# COMPACT_ATOMS: atom_id res chain seq x y z
N MET A 1 8.06 -20.69 7.76
CA MET A 1 7.67 -20.09 6.46
C MET A 1 8.22 -18.67 6.44
N VAL A 2 8.94 -18.27 5.40
CA VAL A 2 9.46 -16.90 5.25
C VAL A 2 8.45 -16.13 4.42
N LEU A 3 7.74 -15.17 5.03
CA LEU A 3 6.83 -14.28 4.32
C LEU A 3 7.64 -13.09 3.79
N SER A 4 7.41 -12.66 2.55
CA SER A 4 8.04 -11.43 2.05
C SER A 4 7.56 -10.25 2.88
N SER A 5 8.42 -9.24 3.07
CA SER A 5 8.07 -8.06 3.87
C SER A 5 6.86 -7.33 3.29
N SER A 6 6.67 -7.32 1.95
CA SER A 6 5.51 -6.72 1.29
C SER A 6 4.22 -7.48 1.58
N LEU A 7 4.23 -8.81 1.53
CA LEU A 7 3.07 -9.62 1.90
C LEU A 7 2.73 -9.48 3.39
N ALA A 8 3.74 -9.37 4.26
CA ALA A 8 3.51 -9.10 5.67
C ALA A 8 2.83 -7.74 5.90
N ALA A 9 3.24 -6.69 5.17
CA ALA A 9 2.64 -5.37 5.28
C ALA A 9 1.17 -5.35 4.85
N ILE A 10 0.76 -6.21 3.91
CA ILE A 10 -0.66 -6.34 3.50
C ILE A 10 -1.57 -6.72 4.67
N SER A 11 -1.05 -7.45 5.67
CA SER A 11 -1.81 -7.78 6.89
C SER A 11 -2.22 -6.55 7.72
N LEU A 12 -1.68 -5.36 7.42
CA LEU A 12 -2.09 -4.11 8.06
C LEU A 12 -3.36 -3.52 7.45
N LEU A 13 -3.80 -4.01 6.28
CA LEU A 13 -5.03 -3.56 5.64
C LEU A 13 -6.26 -4.15 6.34
N GLU A 14 -7.31 -3.35 6.47
CA GLU A 14 -8.62 -3.76 6.95
C GLU A 14 -9.73 -3.21 6.07
N GLY A 15 -10.71 -4.07 5.75
CA GLY A 15 -11.92 -3.65 5.06
C GLY A 15 -12.49 -4.73 4.15
N ASP A 16 -13.81 -4.66 3.96
CA ASP A 16 -14.53 -5.54 3.06
C ASP A 16 -14.51 -5.04 1.61
N ARG A 17 -14.30 -3.74 1.40
CA ARG A 17 -14.24 -3.12 0.07
C ARG A 17 -12.81 -3.14 -0.48
N PRO A 18 -12.61 -2.99 -1.81
CA PRO A 18 -11.30 -3.13 -2.43
C PRO A 18 -10.36 -2.02 -1.98
N ILE A 19 -9.18 -2.39 -1.49
CA ILE A 19 -8.12 -1.47 -1.07
C ILE A 19 -6.94 -1.67 -1.99
N LEU A 20 -6.51 -0.60 -2.66
CA LEU A 20 -5.27 -0.58 -3.39
C LEU A 20 -4.12 -0.29 -2.43
N PHE A 21 -3.12 -1.14 -2.41
CA PHE A 21 -1.91 -0.99 -1.64
C PHE A 21 -0.74 -0.73 -2.59
N ALA A 22 0.03 0.32 -2.32
CA ALA A 22 1.27 0.61 -3.01
C ALA A 22 2.40 0.78 -1.99
N ARG A 23 3.50 0.04 -2.16
CA ARG A 23 4.67 0.13 -1.30
C ARG A 23 5.92 0.35 -2.10
N ILE A 24 6.64 1.40 -1.75
CA ILE A 24 7.97 1.68 -2.28
C ILE A 24 9.00 1.17 -1.27
N SER A 25 9.94 0.34 -1.71
CA SER A 25 11.05 -0.12 -0.88
C SER A 25 12.32 -0.18 -1.73
N GLY A 26 13.23 0.77 -1.50
CA GLY A 26 14.36 1.00 -2.40
C GLY A 26 13.86 1.35 -3.80
N SER A 27 14.30 0.60 -4.81
CA SER A 27 13.81 0.76 -6.18
C SER A 27 12.61 -0.13 -6.50
N VAL A 28 12.01 -0.84 -5.54
CA VAL A 28 10.89 -1.75 -5.84
C VAL A 28 9.56 -1.12 -5.46
N LEU A 29 8.62 -1.09 -6.40
CA LEU A 29 7.22 -0.83 -6.14
C LEU A 29 6.48 -2.16 -6.06
N THR A 30 5.84 -2.43 -4.93
CA THR A 30 4.83 -3.48 -4.81
C THR A 30 3.45 -2.84 -4.89
N THR A 31 2.61 -3.29 -5.81
CA THR A 31 1.20 -2.90 -5.90
C THR A 31 0.32 -4.12 -5.69
N ALA A 32 -0.67 -4.01 -4.82
CA ALA A 32 -1.64 -5.07 -4.58
C ALA A 32 -3.05 -4.51 -4.45
N ILE A 33 -4.04 -5.35 -4.69
CA ILE A 33 -5.45 -5.02 -4.39
C ILE A 33 -5.99 -6.14 -3.50
N VAL A 34 -6.57 -5.75 -2.37
CA VAL A 34 -7.14 -6.67 -1.39
C VAL A 34 -8.61 -6.35 -1.17
N ARG A 35 -9.45 -7.38 -1.14
CA ARG A 35 -10.88 -7.28 -0.86
C ARG A 35 -11.31 -8.42 0.06
N SER A 36 -11.96 -8.12 1.20
CA SER A 36 -12.41 -9.13 2.18
C SER A 36 -11.32 -10.16 2.52
N ALA A 37 -10.11 -9.67 2.81
CA ALA A 37 -8.89 -10.47 3.04
C ALA A 37 -8.39 -11.35 1.88
N LEU A 38 -9.01 -11.25 0.69
CA LEU A 38 -8.52 -11.91 -0.53
C LEU A 38 -7.56 -10.98 -1.27
N LEU A 39 -6.40 -11.51 -1.64
CA LEU A 39 -5.47 -10.85 -2.54
C LEU A 39 -5.95 -11.01 -3.99
N CYS A 40 -6.57 -9.96 -4.55
CA CYS A 40 -7.15 -9.97 -5.89
C CYS A 40 -6.10 -9.67 -6.98
N SER A 41 -5.07 -8.90 -6.65
CA SER A 41 -3.95 -8.62 -7.54
C SER A 41 -2.66 -8.38 -6.76
N TYR A 42 -1.52 -8.75 -7.34
CA TYR A 42 -0.19 -8.52 -6.78
C TYR A 42 0.83 -8.38 -7.91
N ARG A 43 1.51 -7.24 -7.97
CA ARG A 43 2.56 -6.92 -8.95
C ARG A 43 3.75 -6.31 -8.23
N CYS A 44 4.95 -6.67 -8.68
CA CYS A 44 6.18 -6.00 -8.28
C CYS A 44 6.84 -5.41 -9.54
N THR A 45 7.24 -4.15 -9.47
CA THR A 45 7.98 -3.47 -10.52
C THR A 45 9.26 -2.84 -10.01
N ASP A 46 10.26 -2.80 -10.89
CA ASP A 46 11.49 -2.07 -10.65
C ASP A 46 11.32 -0.62 -11.13
N LEU A 47 11.49 0.30 -10.20
CA LEU A 47 11.49 1.74 -10.38
C LEU A 47 12.91 2.28 -10.67
N SER A 48 13.93 1.44 -10.80
CA SER A 48 15.32 1.85 -11.02
C SER A 48 15.50 2.78 -12.23
N THR A 49 14.64 2.65 -13.25
CA THR A 49 14.58 3.52 -14.42
C THR A 49 14.21 4.97 -14.11
N TYR A 50 13.55 5.23 -12.98
CA TYR A 50 13.13 6.56 -12.55
C TYR A 50 14.18 7.31 -11.71
N GLY A 51 15.26 6.63 -11.30
CA GLY A 51 16.32 7.21 -10.47
C GLY A 51 15.80 7.74 -9.12
N ALA A 52 16.40 8.82 -8.62
CA ALA A 52 16.01 9.45 -7.35
C ALA A 52 14.73 10.31 -7.45
N SER A 53 14.17 10.48 -8.64
CA SER A 53 13.12 11.46 -8.93
C SER A 53 11.78 10.80 -9.25
N LEU A 54 11.30 9.90 -8.38
CA LEU A 54 9.93 9.39 -8.49
C LEU A 54 8.95 10.56 -8.35
N THR A 55 8.14 10.78 -9.39
CA THR A 55 7.10 11.81 -9.42
C THR A 55 5.71 11.20 -9.18
N PRO A 56 4.71 12.00 -8.77
CA PRO A 56 3.33 11.51 -8.65
C PRO A 56 2.79 10.86 -9.91
N GLN A 57 3.05 11.47 -11.08
CA GLN A 57 2.60 10.97 -12.38
C GLN A 57 3.21 9.59 -12.68
N MET A 58 4.52 9.41 -12.47
CA MET A 58 5.18 8.12 -12.68
C MET A 58 4.64 7.03 -11.76
N LEU A 59 4.39 7.36 -10.49
CA LEU A 59 3.81 6.39 -9.56
C LEU A 59 2.40 5.99 -10.00
N LEU A 60 1.59 6.96 -10.44
CA LEU A 60 0.26 6.68 -10.97
C LEU A 60 0.33 5.76 -12.20
N GLU A 61 1.20 6.07 -13.17
CA GLU A 61 1.38 5.25 -14.38
C GLU A 61 1.75 3.79 -14.07
N GLU A 62 2.52 3.56 -13.00
CA GLU A 62 2.87 2.21 -12.57
C GLU A 62 1.76 1.47 -11.81
N ILE A 63 0.92 2.21 -11.08
CA ILE A 63 -0.19 1.63 -10.31
C ILE A 63 -1.42 1.39 -11.18
N PHE A 64 -1.70 2.31 -12.11
CA PHE A 64 -2.94 2.36 -12.89
C PHE A 64 -3.26 1.05 -13.62
N PRO A 65 -2.32 0.35 -14.29
CA PRO A 65 -2.63 -0.91 -14.97
C PRO A 65 -3.18 -2.00 -14.03
N VAL A 66 -2.72 -2.01 -12.77
CA VAL A 66 -3.20 -2.97 -11.76
C VAL A 66 -4.62 -2.63 -11.33
N ALA A 67 -4.91 -1.34 -11.15
CA ALA A 67 -6.23 -0.84 -10.81
C ALA A 67 -7.24 -1.07 -11.93
N ALA A 68 -6.88 -0.70 -13.17
CA ALA A 68 -7.71 -0.88 -14.36
C ALA A 68 -8.06 -2.36 -14.57
N TYR A 69 -7.05 -3.26 -14.50
CA TYR A 69 -7.29 -4.70 -14.60
C TYR A 69 -8.28 -5.20 -13.54
N TYR A 70 -8.17 -4.71 -12.30
CA TYR A 70 -9.12 -5.07 -11.25
C TYR A 70 -10.52 -4.52 -11.52
N GLN A 71 -10.65 -3.23 -11.82
CA GLN A 71 -11.94 -2.60 -12.05
C GLN A 71 -12.68 -3.25 -13.23
N ASP A 72 -11.97 -3.60 -14.29
CA ASP A 72 -12.55 -4.30 -15.45
C ASP A 72 -12.95 -5.74 -15.11
N THR A 73 -12.13 -6.46 -14.33
CA THR A 73 -12.38 -7.87 -14.00
C THR A 73 -13.52 -8.04 -12.99
N TRP A 74 -13.58 -7.18 -11.97
CA TRP A 74 -14.56 -7.28 -10.87
C TRP A 74 -15.72 -6.30 -11.00
N GLN A 75 -15.69 -5.37 -11.96
CA GLN A 75 -16.73 -4.34 -12.15
C GLN A 75 -16.99 -3.54 -10.86
N GLU A 76 -15.93 -3.27 -10.10
CA GLU A 76 -15.97 -2.67 -8.77
C GLU A 76 -14.82 -1.66 -8.61
N GLY A 77 -15.12 -0.47 -8.08
CA GLY A 77 -14.14 0.59 -7.87
C GLY A 77 -13.21 0.34 -6.66
N ILE A 78 -12.03 0.96 -6.70
CA ILE A 78 -11.14 1.04 -5.54
C ILE A 78 -11.80 1.93 -4.48
N SER A 79 -11.90 1.44 -3.25
CA SER A 79 -12.57 2.16 -2.16
C SER A 79 -11.64 3.01 -1.31
N SER A 80 -10.34 2.68 -1.31
CA SER A 80 -9.29 3.46 -0.69
C SER A 80 -7.91 3.04 -1.18
N VAL A 81 -6.95 3.94 -1.04
CA VAL A 81 -5.53 3.69 -1.33
C VAL A 81 -4.71 3.76 -0.05
N ARG A 82 -3.79 2.81 0.12
CA ARG A 82 -2.84 2.75 1.23
C ARG A 82 -1.42 2.74 0.68
N ILE A 83 -0.62 3.72 1.10
CA ILE A 83 0.76 3.87 0.63
C ILE A 83 1.75 3.63 1.76
N ALA A 84 2.82 2.89 1.46
CA ALA A 84 3.96 2.67 2.35
C ALA A 84 5.27 3.09 1.66
N GLY A 85 6.25 3.56 2.44
CA GLY A 85 7.59 3.88 1.95
C GLY A 85 7.81 5.23 1.26
N LEU A 86 6.81 6.13 1.24
CA LEU A 86 7.01 7.53 0.81
C LEU A 86 7.36 8.50 1.97
N GLY A 87 7.11 8.09 3.21
CA GLY A 87 7.34 8.90 4.40
C GLY A 87 6.70 10.30 4.28
N VAL A 88 7.50 11.33 4.56
CA VAL A 88 7.07 12.75 4.49
C VAL A 88 6.62 13.19 3.10
N ARG A 89 7.05 12.49 2.04
CA ARG A 89 6.68 12.84 0.65
C ARG A 89 5.26 12.41 0.28
N LEU A 90 4.56 11.63 1.10
CA LEU A 90 3.21 11.14 0.78
C LEU A 90 2.26 12.25 0.28
N GLY A 91 2.33 13.45 0.89
CA GLY A 91 1.48 14.58 0.51
C GLY A 91 1.71 15.09 -0.92
N GLU A 92 2.88 14.83 -1.53
CA GLU A 92 3.15 15.14 -2.93
C GLU A 92 2.35 14.23 -3.89
N PHE A 93 2.02 13.01 -3.45
CA PHE A 93 1.44 11.95 -4.29
C PHE A 93 -0.06 11.79 -4.09
N SER A 94 -0.57 12.08 -2.89
CA SER A 94 -1.97 11.84 -2.54
C SER A 94 -2.94 12.56 -3.47
N GLY A 95 -2.75 13.85 -3.75
CA GLY A 95 -3.71 14.63 -4.53
C GLY A 95 -3.98 14.09 -5.94
N LEU A 96 -2.96 13.64 -6.66
CA LEU A 96 -3.13 13.04 -7.99
C LEU A 96 -3.84 11.68 -7.92
N LEU A 97 -3.46 10.85 -6.95
CA LEU A 97 -4.05 9.53 -6.78
C LEU A 97 -5.51 9.60 -6.30
N GLU A 98 -5.85 10.58 -5.46
CA GLU A 98 -7.23 10.85 -5.02
C GLU A 98 -8.10 11.32 -6.18
N GLN A 99 -7.55 12.17 -7.07
CA GLN A 99 -8.25 12.58 -8.28
C GLN A 99 -8.53 11.41 -9.22
N GLU A 100 -7.55 10.54 -9.43
CA GLU A 100 -7.69 9.39 -10.34
C GLU A 100 -8.63 8.32 -9.78
N PHE A 101 -8.43 7.91 -8.53
CA PHE A 101 -9.17 6.78 -7.95
C PHE A 101 -10.46 7.19 -7.24
N HIS A 102 -10.75 8.49 -7.15
CA HIS A 102 -11.94 9.04 -6.49
C HIS A 102 -12.16 8.51 -5.05
N CYS A 103 -11.07 8.24 -4.34
CA CYS A 103 -11.09 7.72 -2.99
C CYS A 103 -9.89 8.25 -2.19
N GLU A 104 -9.96 8.08 -0.87
CA GLU A 104 -8.95 8.58 0.06
C GLU A 104 -7.60 7.84 -0.09
N VAL A 105 -6.51 8.61 -0.10
CA VAL A 105 -5.14 8.10 -0.09
C VAL A 105 -4.48 8.39 1.26
N LYS A 106 -4.09 7.34 1.98
CA LYS A 106 -3.45 7.45 3.30
C LYS A 106 -2.19 6.63 3.43
N SER A 107 -1.34 7.00 4.39
CA SER A 107 -0.26 6.14 4.86
C SER A 107 -0.83 4.83 5.42
N LEU A 108 -0.19 3.71 5.08
CA LEU A 108 -0.55 2.38 5.60
C LEU A 108 -0.48 2.36 7.13
N LEU A 109 0.64 2.80 7.71
CA LEU A 109 0.83 2.79 9.16
C LEU A 109 -0.08 3.77 9.88
N SER A 110 -0.25 4.98 9.34
CA SER A 110 -1.14 5.96 9.97
C SER A 110 -2.59 5.46 10.00
N SER A 111 -3.03 4.76 8.94
CA SER A 111 -4.35 4.14 8.90
C SER A 111 -4.47 3.00 9.92
N ALA A 112 -3.51 2.06 9.91
CA ALA A 112 -3.50 0.94 10.85
C ALA A 112 -3.42 1.39 12.31
N HIS A 113 -2.71 2.48 12.61
CA HIS A 113 -2.68 3.09 13.95
C HIS A 113 -4.04 3.69 14.33
N ALA A 114 -4.66 4.47 13.43
CA ALA A 114 -5.97 5.07 13.66
C ALA A 114 -7.08 4.02 13.85
N GLU A 115 -6.94 2.87 13.20
CA GLU A 115 -7.83 1.71 13.31
C GLU A 115 -7.53 0.83 14.56
N GLY A 116 -6.52 1.19 15.37
CA GLY A 116 -6.17 0.45 16.58
C GLY A 116 -5.50 -0.92 16.33
N ARG A 117 -5.00 -1.15 15.12
CA ARG A 117 -4.37 -2.41 14.71
C ARG A 117 -2.91 -2.52 15.14
N ILE A 118 -2.25 -1.41 15.44
CA ILE A 118 -0.86 -1.41 15.91
C ILE A 118 -0.84 -1.61 17.42
N LYS A 119 -0.35 -2.78 17.86
CA LYS A 119 -0.14 -3.08 19.28
C LYS A 119 1.00 -2.23 19.85
N GLU A 120 0.97 -2.00 21.17
CA GLU A 120 1.96 -1.14 21.85
C GLU A 120 3.41 -1.67 21.68
N ASP A 121 3.60 -2.99 21.64
CA ASP A 121 4.91 -3.63 21.41
C ASP A 121 5.44 -3.45 19.97
N ALA A 122 4.56 -3.14 19.01
CA ALA A 122 4.92 -2.85 17.62
C ALA A 122 5.08 -1.34 17.34
N ARG A 123 4.80 -0.47 18.31
CA ARG A 123 4.77 1.00 18.13
C ARG A 123 6.11 1.58 17.70
N GLN A 124 7.20 1.13 18.32
CA GLN A 124 8.55 1.57 17.96
C GLN A 124 8.96 1.19 16.51
N LEU A 125 8.37 0.12 15.98
CA LEU A 125 8.60 -0.30 14.59
C LEU A 125 7.78 0.56 13.62
N ALA A 126 6.54 0.89 14.00
CA ALA A 126 5.68 1.80 13.25
C ALA A 126 6.30 3.20 13.15
N ASP A 127 6.84 3.74 14.24
CA ASP A 127 7.51 5.06 14.25
C ASP A 127 8.76 5.13 13.36
N ARG A 128 9.27 3.98 12.91
CA ARG A 128 10.43 3.85 12.02
C ARG A 128 10.07 3.41 10.60
N ASP A 129 8.79 3.46 10.24
CA ASP A 129 8.29 3.05 8.92
C ASP A 129 8.68 1.60 8.56
N LEU A 130 8.64 0.69 9.54
CA LEU A 130 8.97 -0.73 9.35
C LEU A 130 7.72 -1.59 9.15
N GLU A 131 6.87 -1.26 8.18
CA GLU A 131 5.52 -1.83 8.02
C GLU A 131 5.54 -3.34 7.82
N GLY A 132 6.57 -3.86 7.14
CA GLY A 132 6.73 -5.30 6.95
C GLY A 132 6.95 -6.06 8.26
N LEU A 133 7.66 -5.48 9.23
CA LEU A 133 7.87 -6.09 10.54
C LEU A 133 6.62 -5.96 11.41
N VAL A 134 5.96 -4.80 11.39
CA VAL A 134 4.68 -4.59 12.10
C VAL A 134 3.63 -5.60 11.61
N GLY A 135 3.47 -5.73 10.30
CA GLY A 135 2.52 -6.68 9.71
C GLY A 135 2.87 -8.14 10.02
N TRP A 136 4.16 -8.50 10.05
CA TRP A 136 4.57 -9.85 10.46
C TRP A 136 4.24 -10.15 11.92
N MET A 137 4.38 -9.18 12.83
CA MET A 137 3.99 -9.35 14.24
C MET A 137 2.49 -9.59 14.41
N LEU A 138 1.65 -8.93 13.60
CA LEU A 138 0.20 -9.16 13.59
C LEU A 138 -0.17 -10.55 13.07
N HIS A 139 0.53 -11.05 12.06
CA HIS A 139 0.26 -12.39 11.53
C HIS A 139 0.64 -13.52 12.50
N ARG A 140 1.51 -13.25 13.48
CA ARG A 140 2.07 -14.26 14.39
C ARG A 140 1.28 -14.45 15.69
N SER A 141 0.29 -13.60 15.95
CA SER A 141 -0.57 -13.63 17.15
C SER A 141 -1.95 -14.14 16.84
#